data_AF-A0A0T6B9N2-F1
#
_entry.id   AF-A0A0T6B9N2-F1
#
_cell.length_a   1.000
_cell.length_b   1.000
_cell.length_c   1.000
_cell.angle_alpha   90.00
_cell.angle_beta   90.00
_cell.angle_gamma   90.00
#
_symmetry.space_group_name_H-M   'P 1'
#
loop_
_entity.id
_entity.type
_entity.pdbx_description
1 polymer ?
#
loop_
_entity_poly.entity_id
_entity_poly.type
_entity_poly.pdbx_seq_one_letter_code
_entity_poly.pdbx_strand_id
1 'polypeptide(L)'
;RNYTMLLKPADYLLNTTDLHKLATFTKENDHLSRNLKIDHPERADQTIGKQTFLDLLASSRNLTLLQNVWSSWQRNVSLYYNSFGDILSLVTKAASKNEFYDAKSYWEALVEYQEGYQQAENLWNDIEPIYRKLHEFVLIRINNYYNTNFTDIPVFLTGSNFGEDWSNLADLIIPHLQMYRDAEFTFTSKTILDIYKLADTCGIEMGFKRLHQNFFAKNNFKFDICKPTLLTYSASKYSEILTCKNLTWNSYFDAHEVVLEAGLKGVDYQAVPRRELRQSILEEAIVSLGPIIAVQNLPSYGFTPECDYVDLQNATEHALAARLLLALRILPKLAYYLAADVWRLEELQNPSQDMVQSWWENRKKYQGVQGVLNDEIDFLDDPYIASNKPYLAKYLGTALLFEILNYHQLAPFTHNENLAEKLRDDDYFRAAVQDIPVKNSEEVLSYNYAISQINSISLTEFLQPLTEYLDNAPLVPYPTIPRIRKIEVPNLQPLTEYLDNAPLVPYLTIPRIRKIEVPKTTTQKGTITTLPPITSEVEDPPVQNDQDVPRPTLQQDTKNIAPDVTPTVPASGHSAGMYVLITIGACFFILVAVLVFKKLVKMRRPRTNNRRFEA
;
A
#
# COMPACT_ATOMS: atom_id res chain seq x y z
N ARG A 1 12.97 -1.64 34.47
CA ARG A 1 12.18 -1.89 33.26
C ARG A 1 11.55 -3.28 33.44
N ASN A 2 10.24 -3.35 33.69
CA ASN A 2 9.53 -4.63 33.77
C ASN A 2 9.21 -5.05 32.34
N TYR A 3 9.95 -6.03 31.82
CA TYR A 3 9.65 -6.61 30.51
C TYR A 3 8.53 -7.64 30.69
N THR A 4 7.40 -7.46 30.01
CA THR A 4 6.44 -8.54 29.82
C THR A 4 7.04 -9.52 28.82
N MET A 5 7.21 -10.78 29.24
CA MET A 5 7.54 -11.88 28.33
C MET A 5 6.48 -11.97 27.21
N LEU A 6 6.82 -12.65 26.11
CA LEU A 6 5.87 -13.11 25.09
C LEU A 6 4.80 -14.00 25.74
N LEU A 7 3.80 -13.40 26.37
CA LEU A 7 2.73 -14.10 27.09
C LEU A 7 1.70 -14.70 26.12
N LYS A 8 1.61 -14.18 24.89
CA LYS A 8 0.67 -14.62 23.84
C LYS A 8 1.35 -14.70 22.48
N PRO A 9 2.13 -15.77 22.19
CA PRO A 9 2.85 -15.91 20.92
C PRO A 9 1.94 -16.33 19.75
N ALA A 10 0.62 -16.10 19.83
CA ALA A 10 -0.34 -16.33 18.77
C ALA A 10 -0.36 -17.82 18.33
N ASP A 11 -0.23 -18.12 17.03
CA ASP A 11 -0.36 -19.49 16.52
C ASP A 11 0.67 -20.47 17.09
N TYR A 12 1.78 -19.99 17.69
CA TYR A 12 2.76 -20.86 18.34
C TYR A 12 2.22 -21.52 19.62
N LEU A 13 1.05 -21.12 20.13
CA LEU A 13 0.35 -21.84 21.21
C LEU A 13 -0.50 -23.02 20.72
N LEU A 14 -0.61 -23.22 19.40
CA LEU A 14 -1.15 -24.46 18.86
C LEU A 14 -0.27 -25.65 19.28
N ASN A 15 -0.89 -26.83 19.43
CA ASN A 15 -0.10 -28.04 19.65
C ASN A 15 0.78 -28.33 18.42
N THR A 16 1.83 -29.14 18.60
CA THR A 16 2.80 -29.44 17.54
C THR A 16 2.14 -29.97 16.27
N THR A 17 1.09 -30.79 16.38
CA THR A 17 0.38 -31.37 15.23
C THR A 17 -0.36 -30.31 14.43
N ASP A 18 -1.15 -29.45 15.10
CA ASP A 18 -1.92 -28.38 14.47
C ASP A 18 -0.99 -27.31 13.87
N LEU A 19 0.08 -26.94 14.56
CA LEU A 19 1.09 -26.01 14.05
C LEU A 19 1.81 -26.57 12.82
N HIS A 20 2.18 -27.86 12.85
CA HIS A 20 2.78 -28.54 11.71
C HIS A 20 1.81 -28.63 10.53
N LYS A 21 0.52 -28.88 10.78
CA LYS A 21 -0.53 -28.91 9.76
C LYS A 21 -0.66 -27.55 9.07
N LEU A 22 -0.75 -26.45 9.82
CA LEU A 22 -0.77 -25.09 9.28
C LEU A 22 0.48 -24.78 8.44
N ALA A 23 1.66 -25.01 9.01
CA ALA A 23 2.93 -24.72 8.35
C ALA A 23 3.12 -25.53 7.05
N THR A 24 2.74 -26.81 7.07
CA THR A 24 2.82 -27.69 5.91
C THR A 24 1.87 -27.23 4.81
N PHE A 25 0.60 -26.97 5.14
CA PHE A 25 -0.37 -26.47 4.18
C PHE A 25 0.08 -25.15 3.53
N THR A 26 0.50 -24.17 4.33
CA THR A 26 0.98 -22.88 3.81
C THR A 26 2.17 -23.08 2.87
N LYS A 27 3.15 -23.91 3.27
CA LYS A 27 4.35 -24.18 2.45
C LYS A 27 4.00 -24.91 1.16
N GLU A 28 3.16 -25.94 1.22
CA GLU A 28 2.78 -26.74 0.06
C GLU A 28 1.96 -25.93 -0.93
N ASN A 29 1.04 -25.11 -0.45
CA ASN A 29 0.23 -24.24 -1.28
C ASN A 29 1.08 -23.16 -1.98
N ASP A 30 1.99 -22.52 -1.26
CA ASP A 30 2.96 -21.58 -1.83
C ASP A 30 3.92 -22.28 -2.82
N HIS A 31 4.37 -23.50 -2.53
CA HIS A 31 5.18 -24.29 -3.46
C HIS A 31 4.41 -24.68 -4.73
N LEU A 32 3.14 -25.08 -4.61
CA LEU A 32 2.27 -25.39 -5.73
C LEU A 32 2.11 -24.16 -6.62
N SER A 33 1.72 -23.04 -6.03
CA SER A 33 1.50 -21.78 -6.73
C SER A 33 2.74 -21.31 -7.52
N ARG A 34 3.95 -21.46 -6.95
CA ARG A 34 5.21 -21.11 -7.62
C ARG A 34 5.56 -22.01 -8.81
N ASN A 35 5.34 -23.31 -8.66
CA ASN A 35 5.75 -24.31 -9.65
C ASN A 35 4.65 -24.66 -10.64
N LEU A 36 3.43 -24.15 -10.43
CA LEU A 36 2.31 -24.38 -11.31
C LEU A 36 2.62 -23.87 -12.72
N LYS A 37 2.33 -24.73 -13.70
CA LYS A 37 2.39 -24.42 -15.12
C LYS A 37 1.08 -24.82 -15.76
N ILE A 38 0.57 -23.96 -16.63
CA ILE A 38 -0.60 -24.24 -17.46
C ILE A 38 -0.20 -24.19 -18.93
N ASP A 39 -0.94 -24.88 -19.80
CA ASP A 39 -0.72 -24.80 -21.23
C ASP A 39 -1.14 -23.43 -21.78
N HIS A 40 -0.38 -22.89 -22.73
CA HIS A 40 -0.75 -21.63 -23.37
C HIS A 40 -1.96 -21.87 -24.30
N PRO A 41 -3.09 -21.17 -24.12
CA PRO A 41 -4.34 -21.51 -24.80
C PRO A 41 -4.28 -21.32 -26.33
N GLU A 42 -3.40 -20.45 -26.82
CA GLU A 42 -3.20 -20.23 -28.25
C GLU A 42 -1.94 -20.92 -28.82
N ARG A 43 -1.10 -21.55 -27.98
CA ARG A 43 0.20 -22.11 -28.37
C ARG A 43 0.47 -23.42 -27.62
N ALA A 44 0.01 -24.53 -28.19
CA ALA A 44 0.01 -25.83 -27.53
C ALA A 44 1.41 -26.37 -27.14
N ASP A 45 2.49 -25.80 -27.69
CA ASP A 45 3.89 -26.15 -27.38
C ASP A 45 4.49 -25.32 -26.22
N GLN A 46 3.76 -24.32 -25.71
CA GLN A 46 4.25 -23.40 -24.68
C GLN A 46 3.49 -23.58 -23.37
N THR A 47 4.23 -23.48 -22.26
CA THR A 47 3.65 -23.45 -20.91
C THR A 47 3.82 -22.08 -20.28
N ILE A 48 2.83 -21.68 -19.48
CA ILE A 48 2.76 -20.42 -18.76
C ILE A 48 3.01 -20.74 -17.28
N GLY A 49 4.08 -20.18 -16.71
CA GLY A 49 4.33 -20.18 -15.26
C GLY A 49 3.78 -18.92 -14.59
N LYS A 50 3.91 -18.83 -13.26
CA LYS A 50 3.33 -17.74 -12.45
C LYS A 50 3.70 -16.33 -12.93
N GLN A 51 4.94 -16.11 -13.32
CA GLN A 51 5.39 -14.80 -13.83
C GLN A 51 4.60 -14.42 -15.09
N THR A 52 4.65 -15.27 -16.12
CA THR A 52 3.95 -15.03 -17.39
C THR A 52 2.44 -14.93 -17.20
N PHE A 53 1.86 -15.71 -16.28
CA PHE A 53 0.45 -15.61 -15.91
C PHE A 53 0.10 -14.20 -15.42
N LEU A 54 0.83 -13.67 -14.43
CA LEU A 54 0.60 -12.34 -13.88
C LEU A 54 0.89 -11.23 -14.91
N ASP A 55 1.94 -11.40 -15.74
CA ASP A 55 2.26 -10.45 -16.81
C ASP A 55 1.14 -10.37 -17.85
N LEU A 56 0.54 -11.51 -18.21
CA LEU A 56 -0.61 -11.56 -19.11
C LEU A 56 -1.82 -10.85 -18.52
N LEU A 57 -2.15 -11.08 -17.25
CA LEU A 57 -3.24 -10.36 -16.57
C LEU A 57 -2.99 -8.85 -16.57
N ALA A 58 -1.76 -8.41 -16.29
CA ALA A 58 -1.43 -6.99 -16.22
C ALA A 58 -1.48 -6.29 -17.60
N SER A 59 -0.97 -6.94 -18.64
CA SER A 59 -0.67 -6.28 -19.93
C SER A 59 -1.60 -6.66 -21.09
N SER A 60 -2.16 -7.87 -21.09
CA SER A 60 -3.04 -8.30 -22.18
C SER A 60 -4.37 -7.57 -22.12
N ARG A 61 -4.96 -7.36 -23.31
CA ARG A 61 -6.31 -6.82 -23.50
C ARG A 61 -7.14 -7.72 -24.41
N ASN A 62 -6.78 -9.00 -24.50
CA ASN A 62 -7.53 -10.01 -25.24
C ASN A 62 -8.45 -10.74 -24.27
N LEU A 63 -9.76 -10.51 -24.40
CA LEU A 63 -10.81 -11.05 -23.54
C LEU A 63 -10.72 -12.57 -23.41
N THR A 64 -10.70 -13.28 -24.54
CA THR A 64 -10.72 -14.75 -24.59
C THR A 64 -9.43 -15.33 -24.03
N LEU A 65 -8.29 -14.71 -24.32
CA LEU A 65 -7.00 -15.13 -23.77
C LEU A 65 -6.99 -14.99 -22.24
N LEU A 66 -7.38 -13.83 -21.71
CA LEU A 66 -7.41 -13.57 -20.26
C LEU A 66 -8.34 -14.54 -19.54
N GLN A 67 -9.55 -14.75 -20.06
CA GLN A 67 -10.51 -15.69 -19.49
C GLN A 67 -9.96 -17.12 -19.45
N ASN A 68 -9.37 -17.60 -20.56
CA ASN A 68 -8.83 -18.96 -20.65
C ASN A 68 -7.61 -19.16 -19.75
N VAL A 69 -6.71 -18.19 -19.70
CA VAL A 69 -5.49 -18.24 -18.87
C VAL A 69 -5.86 -18.22 -17.39
N TRP A 70 -6.74 -17.32 -16.97
CA TRP A 70 -7.16 -17.21 -15.57
C TRP A 70 -7.94 -18.44 -15.11
N SER A 71 -8.94 -18.89 -15.86
CA SER A 71 -9.71 -20.09 -15.49
C SER A 71 -8.83 -21.36 -15.44
N SER A 72 -7.90 -21.50 -16.38
CA SER A 72 -6.92 -22.60 -16.37
C SER A 72 -6.01 -22.55 -15.16
N TRP A 73 -5.57 -21.35 -14.76
CA TRP A 73 -4.77 -21.18 -13.54
C TRP A 73 -5.55 -21.62 -12.30
N GLN A 74 -6.74 -21.07 -12.08
CA GLN A 74 -7.52 -21.37 -10.87
C GLN A 74 -7.93 -22.85 -10.77
N ARG A 75 -8.24 -23.50 -11.90
CA ARG A 75 -8.55 -24.93 -11.92
C ARG A 75 -7.41 -25.78 -11.37
N ASN A 76 -6.15 -25.39 -11.60
CA ASN A 76 -4.98 -26.16 -11.18
C ASN A 76 -4.46 -25.81 -9.77
N VAL A 77 -4.89 -24.68 -9.20
CA VAL A 77 -4.59 -24.31 -7.79
C VAL A 77 -5.39 -25.18 -6.80
N SER A 78 -6.44 -25.88 -7.25
CA SER A 78 -7.45 -26.58 -6.43
C SER A 78 -7.00 -27.81 -5.61
N LEU A 79 -5.75 -28.27 -5.72
CA LEU A 79 -5.30 -29.56 -5.16
C LEU A 79 -5.44 -29.68 -3.63
N TYR A 80 -5.47 -28.56 -2.90
CA TYR A 80 -5.51 -28.54 -1.43
C TYR A 80 -6.83 -28.08 -0.83
N TYR A 81 -7.87 -27.84 -1.66
CA TYR A 81 -9.16 -27.33 -1.22
C TYR A 81 -9.79 -28.13 -0.08
N ASN A 82 -9.79 -29.47 -0.18
CA ASN A 82 -10.40 -30.34 0.81
C ASN A 82 -9.80 -30.20 2.22
N SER A 83 -8.57 -29.68 2.34
CA SER A 83 -7.93 -29.43 3.63
C SER A 83 -8.19 -28.03 4.18
N PHE A 84 -8.66 -27.09 3.36
CA PHE A 84 -8.69 -25.67 3.75
C PHE A 84 -9.65 -25.39 4.91
N GLY A 85 -10.84 -26.02 4.95
CA GLY A 85 -11.76 -25.84 6.08
C GLY A 85 -11.14 -26.23 7.42
N ASP A 86 -10.38 -27.34 7.45
CA ASP A 86 -9.63 -27.74 8.64
C ASP A 86 -8.56 -26.72 9.01
N ILE A 87 -7.84 -26.18 8.01
CA ILE A 87 -6.80 -25.17 8.21
C ILE A 87 -7.40 -23.90 8.76
N LEU A 88 -8.50 -23.40 8.19
CA LEU A 88 -9.22 -22.23 8.66
C LEU A 88 -9.64 -22.42 10.12
N SER A 89 -10.18 -23.58 10.49
CA SER A 89 -10.59 -23.88 11.88
C SER A 89 -9.48 -23.78 12.92
N LEU A 90 -8.20 -23.83 12.51
CA LEU A 90 -7.06 -23.64 13.41
C LEU A 90 -7.03 -22.23 14.00
N VAL A 91 -7.64 -21.23 13.34
CA VAL A 91 -7.78 -19.88 13.89
C VAL A 91 -8.57 -19.90 15.19
N THR A 92 -9.70 -20.60 15.25
CA THR A 92 -10.51 -20.74 16.48
C THR A 92 -9.75 -21.49 17.57
N LYS A 93 -8.97 -22.50 17.21
CA LYS A 93 -8.08 -23.18 18.18
C LYS A 93 -7.01 -22.25 18.72
N ALA A 94 -6.37 -21.47 17.85
CA ALA A 94 -5.35 -20.50 18.24
C ALA A 94 -5.94 -19.41 19.14
N ALA A 95 -7.13 -18.90 18.82
CA ALA A 95 -7.88 -17.96 19.63
C ALA A 95 -8.10 -18.48 21.06
N SER A 96 -8.64 -19.69 21.19
CA SER A 96 -8.86 -20.34 22.50
C SER A 96 -7.56 -20.52 23.28
N LYS A 97 -6.47 -20.92 22.61
CA LYS A 97 -5.15 -21.07 23.23
C LYS A 97 -4.53 -19.76 23.70
N ASN A 98 -4.88 -18.65 23.04
CA ASN A 98 -4.47 -17.30 23.43
C ASN A 98 -5.52 -16.62 24.34
N GLU A 99 -6.48 -17.38 24.88
CA GLU A 99 -7.52 -16.90 25.81
C GLU A 99 -8.46 -15.86 25.21
N PHE A 100 -8.71 -15.93 23.90
CA PHE A 100 -9.73 -15.15 23.21
C PHE A 100 -11.00 -15.97 23.03
N TYR A 101 -12.14 -15.28 23.06
CA TYR A 101 -13.45 -15.90 22.95
C TYR A 101 -13.71 -16.48 21.57
N ASP A 102 -13.26 -15.77 20.52
CA ASP A 102 -13.50 -16.13 19.13
C ASP A 102 -12.33 -15.69 18.23
N ALA A 103 -12.39 -16.11 16.96
CA ALA A 103 -11.42 -15.75 15.94
C ALA A 103 -11.33 -14.24 15.69
N LYS A 104 -12.48 -13.53 15.78
CA LYS A 104 -12.57 -12.08 15.57
C LYS A 104 -11.74 -11.32 16.60
N SER A 105 -12.00 -11.53 17.88
CA SER A 105 -11.27 -10.92 19.00
C SER A 105 -9.79 -11.31 19.02
N TYR A 106 -9.46 -12.54 18.60
CA TYR A 106 -8.07 -12.95 18.41
C TYR A 106 -7.36 -12.14 17.31
N TRP A 107 -7.96 -12.01 16.12
CA TRP A 107 -7.39 -11.24 15.03
C TRP A 107 -7.30 -9.74 15.34
N GLU A 108 -8.29 -9.16 16.01
CA GLU A 108 -8.23 -7.77 16.53
C GLU A 108 -7.06 -7.58 17.51
N ALA A 109 -6.78 -8.58 18.36
CA ALA A 109 -5.65 -8.53 19.27
C ALA A 109 -4.28 -8.67 18.56
N LEU A 110 -4.20 -9.37 17.43
CA LEU A 110 -2.96 -9.47 16.64
C LEU A 110 -2.52 -8.12 16.05
N VAL A 111 -3.48 -7.21 15.83
CA VAL A 111 -3.24 -5.86 15.30
C VAL A 111 -3.23 -4.77 16.38
N GLU A 112 -3.50 -5.17 17.64
CA GLU A 112 -3.64 -4.27 18.80
C GLU A 112 -4.63 -3.13 18.58
N TYR A 113 -5.82 -3.46 18.07
CA TYR A 113 -6.88 -2.48 17.88
C TYR A 113 -8.23 -3.10 18.23
N GLN A 114 -8.79 -2.66 19.36
CA GLN A 114 -10.07 -3.19 19.84
C GLN A 114 -11.22 -2.83 18.89
N GLU A 115 -12.15 -3.75 18.68
CA GLU A 115 -13.31 -3.56 17.78
C GLU A 115 -12.91 -3.23 16.33
N GLY A 116 -11.72 -3.63 15.90
CA GLY A 116 -11.16 -3.31 14.59
C GLY A 116 -12.07 -3.72 13.42
N TYR A 117 -12.76 -4.85 13.49
CA TYR A 117 -13.69 -5.23 12.42
C TYR A 117 -14.97 -4.39 12.41
N GLN A 118 -15.45 -3.93 13.58
CA GLN A 118 -16.57 -3.00 13.62
C GLN A 118 -16.16 -1.66 13.01
N GLN A 119 -14.95 -1.19 13.32
CA GLN A 119 -14.41 0.02 12.71
C GLN A 119 -14.22 -0.14 11.20
N ALA A 120 -13.74 -1.31 10.74
CA ALA A 120 -13.60 -1.60 9.32
C ALA A 120 -14.94 -1.54 8.57
N GLU A 121 -16.02 -2.06 9.16
CA GLU A 121 -17.38 -1.97 8.64
C GLU A 121 -17.89 -0.52 8.61
N ASN A 122 -17.66 0.26 9.67
CA ASN A 122 -18.05 1.67 9.71
C ASN A 122 -17.35 2.46 8.59
N LEU A 123 -16.04 2.27 8.43
CA LEU A 123 -15.25 2.86 7.35
C LEU A 123 -15.79 2.46 5.99
N TRP A 124 -16.15 1.19 5.81
CA TRP A 124 -16.70 0.70 4.55
C TRP A 124 -18.01 1.39 4.19
N ASN A 125 -18.93 1.56 5.15
CA ASN A 125 -20.21 2.24 4.91
C ASN A 125 -20.03 3.67 4.37
N ASP A 126 -18.98 4.37 4.80
CA ASP A 126 -18.66 5.72 4.32
C ASP A 126 -17.97 5.71 2.93
N ILE A 127 -17.16 4.70 2.65
CA ILE A 127 -16.35 4.58 1.43
C ILE A 127 -17.16 3.95 0.27
N GLU A 128 -18.08 3.03 0.58
CA GLU A 128 -18.86 2.25 -0.37
C GLU A 128 -19.55 3.10 -1.44
N PRO A 129 -20.17 4.27 -1.14
CA PRO A 129 -20.78 5.11 -2.16
C PRO A 129 -19.79 5.60 -3.22
N ILE A 130 -18.56 5.96 -2.82
CA ILE A 130 -17.50 6.40 -3.73
C ILE A 130 -16.96 5.20 -4.52
N TYR A 131 -16.77 4.07 -3.84
CA TYR A 131 -16.35 2.82 -4.48
C TYR A 131 -17.33 2.38 -5.57
N ARG A 132 -18.64 2.44 -5.32
CA ARG A 132 -19.68 2.08 -6.30
C ARG A 132 -19.64 2.96 -7.54
N LYS A 133 -19.40 4.27 -7.40
CA LYS A 133 -19.20 5.17 -8.54
C LYS A 133 -17.97 4.80 -9.37
N LEU A 134 -16.84 4.51 -8.70
CA LEU A 134 -15.62 4.07 -9.38
C LEU A 134 -15.86 2.73 -10.10
N HIS A 135 -16.50 1.78 -9.42
CA HIS A 135 -16.83 0.46 -9.95
C HIS A 135 -17.71 0.57 -11.20
N GLU A 136 -18.81 1.32 -11.14
CA GLU A 136 -19.70 1.54 -12.28
C GLU A 136 -18.95 2.16 -13.46
N PHE A 137 -18.14 3.18 -13.20
CA PHE A 137 -17.32 3.82 -14.22
C PHE A 137 -16.34 2.82 -14.88
N VAL A 138 -15.66 2.00 -14.08
CA VAL A 138 -14.74 0.97 -14.58
C VAL A 138 -15.48 -0.10 -15.39
N LEU A 139 -16.62 -0.59 -14.90
CA LEU A 139 -17.44 -1.58 -15.58
C LEU A 139 -17.92 -1.08 -16.95
N ILE A 140 -18.40 0.16 -17.03
CA ILE A 140 -18.81 0.79 -18.29
C ILE A 140 -17.64 0.84 -19.28
N ARG A 141 -16.45 1.23 -18.83
CA ARG A 141 -15.25 1.27 -19.69
C ARG A 141 -14.85 -0.09 -20.21
N ILE A 142 -14.84 -1.11 -19.33
CA ILE A 142 -14.56 -2.49 -19.70
C ILE A 142 -15.58 -2.97 -20.74
N ASN A 143 -16.88 -2.78 -20.48
CA ASN A 143 -17.94 -3.18 -21.40
C ASN A 143 -17.84 -2.49 -22.76
N ASN A 144 -17.55 -1.18 -22.79
CA ASN A 144 -17.38 -0.44 -24.03
C ASN A 144 -16.16 -0.91 -24.82
N TYR A 145 -15.04 -1.19 -24.15
CA TYR A 145 -13.81 -1.63 -24.82
C TYR A 145 -13.91 -3.05 -25.38
N TYR A 146 -14.49 -3.97 -24.61
CA TYR A 146 -14.65 -5.36 -25.03
C TYR A 146 -15.93 -5.63 -25.83
N ASN A 147 -16.80 -4.62 -25.97
CA ASN A 147 -18.13 -4.75 -26.56
C ASN A 147 -18.97 -5.86 -25.88
N THR A 148 -19.01 -5.81 -24.55
CA THR A 148 -19.71 -6.76 -23.67
C THR A 148 -20.79 -6.07 -22.83
N ASN A 149 -21.56 -6.84 -22.06
CA ASN A 149 -22.64 -6.34 -21.21
C ASN A 149 -22.60 -6.97 -19.80
N PHE A 150 -21.40 -7.08 -19.21
CA PHE A 150 -21.25 -7.61 -17.87
C PHE A 150 -21.98 -6.74 -16.84
N THR A 151 -22.60 -7.37 -15.85
CA THR A 151 -23.24 -6.71 -14.71
C THR A 151 -22.29 -6.48 -13.55
N ASP A 152 -21.27 -7.34 -13.43
CA ASP A 152 -20.23 -7.31 -12.42
C ASP A 152 -18.88 -7.42 -13.13
N ILE A 153 -17.81 -6.85 -12.58
CA ILE A 153 -16.50 -6.83 -13.25
C ILE A 153 -15.92 -8.25 -13.23
N PRO A 154 -15.64 -8.89 -14.39
CA PRO A 154 -14.95 -10.17 -14.39
C PRO A 154 -13.55 -10.02 -13.82
N VAL A 155 -13.20 -10.82 -12.82
CA VAL A 155 -11.94 -10.68 -12.06
C VAL A 155 -10.71 -10.76 -12.97
N PHE A 156 -10.74 -11.60 -14.00
CA PHE A 156 -9.64 -11.74 -14.97
C PHE A 156 -9.44 -10.52 -15.89
N LEU A 157 -10.36 -9.55 -15.86
CA LEU A 157 -10.25 -8.27 -16.58
C LEU A 157 -9.79 -7.13 -15.68
N THR A 158 -9.52 -7.38 -14.40
CA THR A 158 -9.13 -6.34 -13.43
C THR A 158 -7.67 -5.92 -13.51
N GLY A 159 -6.83 -6.67 -14.25
CA GLY A 159 -5.39 -6.45 -14.29
C GLY A 159 -4.61 -7.09 -13.13
N SER A 160 -5.28 -7.81 -12.23
CA SER A 160 -4.66 -8.60 -11.16
C SER A 160 -5.33 -9.96 -10.99
N ASN A 161 -4.73 -10.84 -10.17
CA ASN A 161 -5.25 -12.21 -9.98
C ASN A 161 -6.55 -12.23 -9.19
N PHE A 162 -6.66 -11.38 -8.16
CA PHE A 162 -7.79 -11.34 -7.23
C PHE A 162 -8.62 -10.06 -7.40
N GLY A 163 -8.37 -9.23 -8.39
CA GLY A 163 -9.03 -7.92 -8.53
C GLY A 163 -8.76 -6.95 -7.37
N GLU A 164 -7.71 -7.18 -6.59
CA GLU A 164 -7.30 -6.34 -5.49
C GLU A 164 -6.58 -5.05 -5.96
N ASP A 165 -6.07 -5.00 -7.19
CA ASP A 165 -5.39 -3.82 -7.73
C ASP A 165 -5.75 -3.61 -9.21
N TRP A 166 -6.44 -2.49 -9.51
CA TRP A 166 -6.88 -2.15 -10.85
C TRP A 166 -5.96 -1.12 -11.54
N SER A 167 -4.81 -0.78 -10.95
CA SER A 167 -3.86 0.19 -11.52
C SER A 167 -3.30 -0.24 -12.89
N ASN A 168 -3.28 -1.54 -13.18
CA ASN A 168 -2.89 -2.06 -14.49
C ASN A 168 -3.92 -1.77 -15.60
N LEU A 169 -5.14 -1.33 -15.25
CA LEU A 169 -6.16 -0.90 -16.22
C LEU A 169 -6.15 0.61 -16.46
N ALA A 170 -5.26 1.34 -15.83
CA ALA A 170 -5.25 2.79 -15.89
C ALA A 170 -5.24 3.33 -17.33
N ASP A 171 -4.58 2.65 -18.27
CA ASP A 171 -4.59 2.99 -19.69
C ASP A 171 -5.96 2.91 -20.39
N LEU A 172 -6.85 2.07 -19.86
CA LEU A 172 -8.24 1.93 -20.31
C LEU A 172 -9.18 2.89 -19.57
N ILE A 173 -8.90 3.17 -18.30
CA ILE A 173 -9.84 3.85 -17.39
C ILE A 173 -9.58 5.35 -17.29
N ILE A 174 -8.32 5.76 -17.19
CA ILE A 174 -7.95 7.16 -16.92
C ILE A 174 -8.12 7.98 -18.21
N PRO A 175 -8.90 9.08 -18.21
CA PRO A 175 -9.15 9.82 -19.45
C PRO A 175 -7.98 10.73 -19.86
N HIS A 176 -7.22 11.25 -18.89
CA HIS A 176 -6.03 12.08 -19.10
C HIS A 176 -4.76 11.24 -18.88
N LEU A 177 -4.31 10.55 -19.93
CA LEU A 177 -3.26 9.53 -19.84
C LEU A 177 -1.82 10.06 -19.93
N GLN A 178 -1.61 11.37 -20.11
CA GLN A 178 -0.27 11.89 -20.41
C GLN A 178 0.75 11.52 -19.33
N MET A 179 0.47 11.84 -18.06
CA MET A 179 1.31 11.46 -16.91
C MET A 179 1.56 9.94 -16.86
N TYR A 180 0.51 9.15 -17.11
CA TYR A 180 0.59 7.70 -17.09
C TYR A 180 1.56 7.16 -18.16
N ARG A 181 1.40 7.63 -19.40
CA ARG A 181 2.21 7.22 -20.56
C ARG A 181 3.65 7.73 -20.48
N ASP A 182 3.86 8.91 -19.91
CA ASP A 182 5.20 9.47 -19.70
C ASP A 182 6.03 8.60 -18.74
N ALA A 183 5.40 8.12 -17.68
CA ALA A 183 6.08 7.21 -16.77
C ALA A 183 6.33 5.85 -17.43
N GLU A 184 5.36 5.28 -18.16
CA GLU A 184 5.56 4.05 -18.93
C GLU A 184 6.69 4.17 -19.94
N PHE A 185 6.75 5.30 -20.64
CA PHE A 185 7.84 5.58 -21.57
C PHE A 185 9.19 5.57 -20.86
N THR A 186 9.28 6.19 -19.68
CA THR A 186 10.49 6.19 -18.86
C THR A 186 10.83 4.79 -18.33
N PHE A 187 9.83 3.98 -17.95
CA PHE A 187 10.02 2.58 -17.57
C PHE A 187 10.75 1.77 -18.65
N THR A 188 10.55 2.06 -19.94
CA THR A 188 11.27 1.35 -21.02
C THR A 188 12.79 1.56 -21.02
N SER A 189 13.28 2.55 -20.28
CA SER A 189 14.71 2.87 -20.15
C SER A 189 15.31 2.47 -18.79
N LYS A 190 14.51 1.94 -17.87
CA LYS A 190 14.92 1.59 -16.50
C LYS A 190 14.80 0.09 -16.25
N THR A 191 15.63 -0.43 -15.35
CA THR A 191 15.46 -1.78 -14.78
C THR A 191 14.63 -1.70 -13.50
N ILE A 192 14.08 -2.83 -13.07
CA ILE A 192 13.39 -2.92 -11.76
C ILE A 192 14.33 -2.54 -10.60
N LEU A 193 15.63 -2.86 -10.71
CA LEU A 193 16.64 -2.46 -9.73
C LEU A 193 16.77 -0.94 -9.64
N ASP A 194 16.71 -0.22 -10.76
CA ASP A 194 16.77 1.24 -10.77
C ASP A 194 15.58 1.85 -10.04
N ILE A 195 14.41 1.21 -10.13
CA ILE A 195 13.22 1.63 -9.38
C ILE A 195 13.39 1.39 -7.87
N TYR A 196 13.97 0.27 -7.45
CA TYR A 196 14.26 0.07 -6.02
C TYR A 196 15.29 1.06 -5.46
N LYS A 197 16.30 1.45 -6.25
CA LYS A 197 17.26 2.51 -5.85
C LYS A 197 16.59 3.87 -5.74
N LEU A 198 15.65 4.14 -6.62
CA LEU A 198 14.85 5.36 -6.60
C LEU A 198 13.92 5.39 -5.38
N ALA A 199 13.23 4.28 -5.10
CA ALA A 199 12.43 4.13 -3.89
C ALA A 199 13.29 4.25 -2.62
N ASP A 200 14.53 3.73 -2.59
CA ASP A 200 15.49 3.94 -1.48
C ASP A 200 15.82 5.42 -1.26
N THR A 201 15.92 6.18 -2.35
CA THR A 201 16.10 7.64 -2.27
C THR A 201 14.90 8.30 -1.59
N CYS A 202 13.68 7.88 -1.96
CA CYS A 202 12.45 8.31 -1.27
C CYS A 202 12.46 7.96 0.23
N GLY A 203 12.90 6.74 0.57
CA GLY A 203 13.00 6.31 1.97
C GLY A 203 13.96 7.20 2.77
N ILE A 204 15.10 7.57 2.18
CA ILE A 204 16.07 8.50 2.78
C ILE A 204 15.47 9.90 2.94
N GLU A 205 14.76 10.39 1.92
CA GLU A 205 14.05 11.68 1.99
C GLU A 205 13.00 11.71 3.10
N MET A 206 12.41 10.56 3.45
CA MET A 206 11.48 10.39 4.57
C MET A 206 12.15 10.17 5.94
N GLY A 207 13.49 10.16 5.97
CA GLY A 207 14.28 10.02 7.20
C GLY A 207 14.70 8.59 7.55
N PHE A 208 14.46 7.61 6.68
CA PHE A 208 14.98 6.26 6.88
C PHE A 208 16.47 6.17 6.55
N LYS A 209 17.13 5.17 7.14
CA LYS A 209 18.51 4.84 6.77
C LYS A 209 18.54 4.22 5.38
N ARG A 210 19.55 4.59 4.60
CA ARG A 210 19.86 3.95 3.32
C ARG A 210 19.90 2.43 3.46
N LEU A 211 19.24 1.72 2.56
CA LEU A 211 19.30 0.27 2.53
C LEU A 211 20.73 -0.23 2.28
N HIS A 212 21.09 -1.31 2.97
CA HIS A 212 22.43 -1.88 2.88
C HIS A 212 22.77 -2.28 1.44
N GLN A 213 24.03 -2.14 1.00
CA GLN A 213 24.45 -2.45 -0.37
C GLN A 213 24.09 -3.88 -0.82
N ASN A 214 24.14 -4.84 0.11
CA ASN A 214 23.71 -6.23 -0.12
C ASN A 214 22.26 -6.38 -0.56
N PHE A 215 21.36 -5.46 -0.18
CA PHE A 215 20.01 -5.42 -0.73
C PHE A 215 20.14 -5.36 -2.27
N PHE A 216 20.72 -4.30 -2.82
CA PHE A 216 20.85 -4.16 -4.28
C PHE A 216 21.74 -5.21 -4.96
N ALA A 217 22.81 -5.67 -4.30
CA ALA A 217 23.79 -6.56 -4.90
C ALA A 217 23.40 -8.04 -4.90
N LYS A 218 22.63 -8.51 -3.90
CA LYS A 218 22.26 -9.92 -3.75
C LYS A 218 20.81 -10.23 -4.13
N ASN A 219 19.99 -9.20 -4.31
CA ASN A 219 18.59 -9.39 -4.67
C ASN A 219 18.44 -10.13 -6.00
N ASN A 220 17.62 -11.18 -5.99
CA ASN A 220 17.25 -11.91 -7.19
C ASN A 220 15.88 -11.42 -7.69
N PHE A 221 15.91 -10.50 -8.65
CA PHE A 221 14.71 -9.98 -9.34
C PHE A 221 14.13 -10.94 -10.40
N LYS A 222 14.59 -12.20 -10.40
CA LYS A 222 14.10 -13.30 -11.24
C LYS A 222 13.88 -14.55 -10.39
N PHE A 223 13.28 -14.37 -9.22
CA PHE A 223 12.93 -15.48 -8.33
C PHE A 223 11.54 -16.03 -8.68
N ASP A 224 11.23 -17.27 -8.30
CA ASP A 224 9.89 -17.87 -8.55
C ASP A 224 8.78 -17.26 -7.69
N ILE A 225 9.13 -16.35 -6.77
CA ILE A 225 8.21 -15.58 -5.93
C ILE A 225 7.92 -14.27 -6.65
N CYS A 226 6.68 -14.09 -7.10
CA CYS A 226 6.31 -12.88 -7.85
C CYS A 226 5.86 -11.72 -6.96
N LYS A 227 5.02 -11.97 -5.94
CA LYS A 227 4.65 -10.94 -4.97
C LYS A 227 5.91 -10.52 -4.19
N PRO A 228 6.31 -9.24 -4.23
CA PRO A 228 7.51 -8.79 -3.53
C PRO A 228 7.50 -9.22 -2.06
N THR A 229 8.52 -9.98 -1.67
CA THR A 229 8.65 -10.53 -0.32
C THR A 229 9.97 -10.08 0.28
N LEU A 230 9.90 -9.38 1.40
CA LEU A 230 11.05 -8.88 2.13
C LEU A 230 11.53 -9.93 3.14
N LEU A 231 12.79 -10.34 3.03
CA LEU A 231 13.48 -11.18 4.01
C LEU A 231 14.43 -10.30 4.82
N THR A 232 14.25 -10.25 6.14
CA THR A 232 15.11 -9.45 7.04
C THR A 232 16.02 -10.37 7.84
N TYR A 233 17.34 -10.18 7.70
CA TYR A 233 18.36 -10.95 8.42
C TYR A 233 18.79 -10.19 9.67
N SER A 234 18.07 -10.41 10.78
CA SER A 234 18.29 -9.68 12.05
C SER A 234 19.76 -9.70 12.52
N ALA A 235 20.45 -10.82 12.39
CA ALA A 235 21.85 -10.95 12.81
C ALA A 235 22.84 -10.18 11.92
N SER A 236 22.56 -10.12 10.61
CA SER A 236 23.44 -9.49 9.62
C SER A 236 23.03 -8.04 9.30
N LYS A 237 21.95 -7.54 9.93
CA LYS A 237 21.43 -6.17 9.81
C LYS A 237 21.20 -5.73 8.36
N TYR A 238 20.72 -6.64 7.52
CA TYR A 238 20.33 -6.32 6.14
C TYR A 238 19.10 -7.10 5.72
N SER A 239 18.44 -6.61 4.67
CA SER A 239 17.28 -7.27 4.07
C SER A 239 17.55 -7.63 2.62
N GLU A 240 16.85 -8.65 2.13
CA GLU A 240 16.81 -9.05 0.73
C GLU A 240 15.36 -9.03 0.25
N ILE A 241 15.16 -8.80 -1.04
CA ILE A 241 13.85 -8.89 -1.69
C ILE A 241 13.82 -10.05 -2.68
N LEU A 242 12.74 -10.81 -2.62
CA LEU A 242 12.41 -11.84 -3.59
C LEU A 242 11.23 -11.35 -4.43
N THR A 243 11.45 -11.17 -5.73
CA THR A 243 10.39 -10.83 -6.69
C THR A 243 10.71 -11.38 -8.09
N CYS A 244 9.68 -11.60 -8.87
CA CYS A 244 9.72 -11.98 -10.29
C CYS A 244 9.17 -10.85 -11.19
N LYS A 245 8.70 -9.73 -10.61
CA LYS A 245 7.92 -8.75 -11.35
C LYS A 245 8.76 -8.02 -12.40
N ASN A 246 8.19 -7.91 -13.58
CA ASN A 246 8.67 -6.98 -14.59
C ASN A 246 8.26 -5.55 -14.22
N LEU A 247 8.96 -4.58 -14.82
CA LEU A 247 8.69 -3.17 -14.55
C LEU A 247 7.37 -2.73 -15.18
N THR A 248 6.39 -2.48 -14.32
CA THR A 248 5.06 -1.91 -14.58
C THR A 248 4.70 -0.89 -13.50
N TRP A 249 3.60 -0.16 -13.67
CA TRP A 249 3.04 0.71 -12.64
C TRP A 249 2.78 0.00 -11.31
N ASN A 250 2.19 -1.20 -11.36
CA ASN A 250 1.96 -2.01 -10.17
C ASN A 250 3.28 -2.33 -9.45
N SER A 251 4.33 -2.76 -10.17
CA SER A 251 5.63 -3.03 -9.56
C SER A 251 6.34 -1.77 -9.04
N TYR A 252 6.10 -0.60 -9.65
CA TYR A 252 6.64 0.69 -9.23
C TYR A 252 6.08 1.09 -7.86
N PHE A 253 4.77 0.91 -7.66
CA PHE A 253 4.14 1.12 -6.35
C PHE A 253 4.61 0.11 -5.31
N ASP A 254 4.68 -1.18 -5.67
CA ASP A 254 5.16 -2.20 -4.75
C ASP A 254 6.61 -1.96 -4.32
N ALA A 255 7.46 -1.43 -5.20
CA ALA A 255 8.84 -1.10 -4.86
C ALA A 255 8.92 -0.03 -3.77
N HIS A 256 8.05 1.00 -3.83
CA HIS A 256 7.97 2.02 -2.78
C HIS A 256 7.44 1.44 -1.48
N GLU A 257 6.36 0.65 -1.51
CA GLU A 257 5.83 -0.03 -0.32
C GLU A 257 6.92 -0.88 0.37
N VAL A 258 7.65 -1.71 -0.39
CA VAL A 258 8.69 -2.59 0.17
C VAL A 258 9.88 -1.82 0.73
N VAL A 259 10.28 -0.70 0.12
CA VAL A 259 11.39 0.10 0.67
C VAL A 259 11.00 0.74 1.98
N LEU A 260 9.78 1.27 2.10
CA LEU A 260 9.30 1.82 3.38
C LEU A 260 9.21 0.72 4.44
N GLU A 261 8.72 -0.48 4.08
CA GLU A 261 8.72 -1.65 4.96
C GLU A 261 10.14 -2.04 5.42
N ALA A 262 11.11 -2.02 4.50
CA ALA A 262 12.51 -2.30 4.80
C ALA A 262 13.15 -1.22 5.69
N GLY A 263 12.79 0.05 5.50
CA GLY A 263 13.20 1.17 6.34
C GLY A 263 12.72 1.02 7.78
N LEU A 264 11.45 0.65 7.97
CA LEU A 264 10.85 0.39 9.28
C LEU A 264 11.51 -0.81 9.99
N LYS A 265 11.85 -1.87 9.25
CA LYS A 265 12.50 -3.08 9.79
C LYS A 265 14.02 -2.93 9.97
N GLY A 266 14.62 -1.90 9.38
CA GLY A 266 16.06 -1.60 9.45
C GLY A 266 16.53 -0.91 10.75
N VAL A 267 15.64 -0.77 11.74
CA VAL A 267 15.96 -0.20 13.05
C VAL A 267 16.87 -1.16 13.84
N ASP A 268 17.92 -0.63 14.48
CA ASP A 268 18.85 -1.43 15.26
C ASP A 268 18.25 -1.82 16.62
N TYR A 269 17.64 -3.00 16.68
CA TYR A 269 17.00 -3.53 17.88
C TYR A 269 18.00 -4.05 18.94
N GLN A 270 19.32 -3.93 18.74
CA GLN A 270 20.29 -4.34 19.78
C GLN A 270 20.21 -3.47 21.05
N ALA A 271 19.71 -2.24 20.94
CA ALA A 271 19.63 -1.28 22.05
C ALA A 271 18.22 -1.11 22.65
N VAL A 272 17.19 -1.71 22.07
CA VAL A 272 15.78 -1.52 22.49
C VAL A 272 15.02 -2.85 22.59
N PRO A 273 14.12 -3.00 23.58
CA PRO A 273 13.19 -4.13 23.61
C PRO A 273 12.33 -4.11 22.35
N ARG A 274 12.21 -5.25 21.67
CA ARG A 274 11.47 -5.36 20.42
C ARG A 274 10.05 -5.89 20.67
N ARG A 275 9.04 -5.08 20.36
CA ARG A 275 7.67 -5.55 20.17
C ARG A 275 7.52 -5.94 18.70
N GLU A 276 7.74 -7.22 18.39
CA GLU A 276 7.39 -7.74 17.06
C GLU A 276 5.89 -7.97 17.00
N LEU A 277 5.13 -6.89 16.78
CA LEU A 277 3.75 -7.05 16.36
C LEU A 277 3.74 -7.70 15.00
N ARG A 278 3.02 -8.82 14.90
CA ARG A 278 2.94 -9.59 13.65
C ARG A 278 2.29 -8.76 12.54
N GLN A 279 1.43 -7.81 12.89
CA GLN A 279 0.62 -7.02 11.97
C GLN A 279 0.32 -5.61 12.52
N SER A 280 1.28 -4.69 12.41
CA SER A 280 1.12 -3.32 12.91
C SER A 280 0.31 -2.45 11.94
N ILE A 281 -0.78 -1.84 12.43
CA ILE A 281 -1.58 -0.88 11.66
C ILE A 281 -0.74 0.34 11.25
N LEU A 282 0.13 0.82 12.14
CA LEU A 282 0.95 2.00 11.89
C LEU A 282 2.07 1.72 10.88
N GLU A 283 2.67 0.52 10.92
CA GLU A 283 3.63 0.11 9.88
C GLU A 283 2.94 0.02 8.51
N GLU A 284 1.75 -0.59 8.45
CA GLU A 284 0.98 -0.68 7.19
C GLU A 284 0.53 0.70 6.69
N ALA A 285 0.21 1.65 7.58
CA ALA A 285 -0.09 3.03 7.18
C ALA A 285 1.11 3.73 6.55
N ILE A 286 2.29 3.59 7.14
CA ILE A 286 3.52 4.17 6.60
C ILE A 286 3.90 3.52 5.27
N VAL A 287 3.79 2.19 5.16
CA VAL A 287 4.00 1.46 3.91
C VAL A 287 3.03 1.96 2.82
N SER A 288 1.77 2.22 3.19
CA SER A 288 0.73 2.70 2.27
C SER A 288 0.94 4.15 1.79
N LEU A 289 1.83 4.93 2.40
CA LEU A 289 2.27 6.22 1.85
C LEU A 289 3.07 6.06 0.55
N GLY A 290 3.72 4.91 0.36
CA GLY A 290 4.62 4.63 -0.75
C GLY A 290 4.05 5.01 -2.12
N PRO A 291 2.88 4.49 -2.52
CA PRO A 291 2.26 4.83 -3.81
C PRO A 291 1.94 6.32 -3.97
N ILE A 292 1.49 7.00 -2.92
CA ILE A 292 1.15 8.43 -2.97
C ILE A 292 2.41 9.26 -3.24
N ILE A 293 3.47 9.01 -2.48
CA ILE A 293 4.76 9.70 -2.65
C ILE A 293 5.35 9.35 -4.03
N ALA A 294 5.22 8.10 -4.47
CA ALA A 294 5.71 7.64 -5.76
C ALA A 294 5.07 8.39 -6.94
N VAL A 295 3.77 8.69 -6.88
CA VAL A 295 3.08 9.49 -7.90
C VAL A 295 3.42 10.98 -7.75
N GLN A 296 3.46 11.51 -6.53
CA GLN A 296 3.78 12.91 -6.27
C GLN A 296 5.17 13.29 -6.80
N ASN A 297 6.15 12.40 -6.65
CA ASN A 297 7.54 12.67 -6.98
C ASN A 297 7.92 12.30 -8.44
N LEU A 298 6.97 11.92 -9.30
CA LEU A 298 7.25 11.64 -10.72
C LEU A 298 8.07 12.74 -11.43
N PRO A 299 7.79 14.04 -11.22
CA PRO A 299 8.60 15.11 -11.82
C PRO A 299 10.05 15.12 -11.31
N SER A 300 10.24 15.06 -9.99
CA SER A 300 11.55 15.06 -9.33
C SER A 300 12.43 13.88 -9.76
N TYR A 301 11.79 12.78 -10.12
CA TYR A 301 12.43 11.56 -10.58
C TYR A 301 12.71 11.51 -12.09
N GLY A 302 12.34 12.57 -12.82
CA GLY A 302 12.54 12.67 -14.26
C GLY A 302 11.60 11.79 -15.09
N PHE A 303 10.48 11.33 -14.51
CA PHE A 303 9.43 10.62 -15.29
C PHE A 303 8.58 11.60 -16.09
N THR A 304 8.47 12.84 -15.63
CA THR A 304 7.76 13.92 -16.32
C THR A 304 8.63 15.18 -16.40
N PRO A 305 8.69 15.90 -17.55
CA PRO A 305 9.31 17.20 -17.68
C PRO A 305 8.63 18.17 -16.73
N GLU A 306 9.45 18.89 -15.96
CA GLU A 306 8.99 19.88 -14.99
C GLU A 306 8.06 20.93 -15.62
N CYS A 307 8.26 21.27 -16.89
CA CYS A 307 7.45 22.21 -17.65
C CYS A 307 6.02 21.73 -17.98
N ASP A 308 5.74 20.42 -18.02
CA ASP A 308 4.40 19.90 -18.35
C ASP A 308 3.48 19.89 -17.12
N TYR A 309 4.04 19.95 -15.91
CA TYR A 309 3.30 19.98 -14.64
C TYR A 309 2.86 21.39 -14.22
N VAL A 310 3.44 22.44 -14.83
CA VAL A 310 3.32 23.84 -14.39
C VAL A 310 2.23 24.63 -15.15
N ASP A 311 1.67 24.09 -16.24
CA ASP A 311 0.52 24.73 -16.89
C ASP A 311 -0.76 24.46 -16.07
N LEU A 312 -1.47 25.52 -15.65
CA LEU A 312 -2.58 25.45 -14.68
C LEU A 312 -3.70 24.49 -15.12
N GLN A 313 -3.93 24.36 -16.43
CA GLN A 313 -4.93 23.45 -16.99
C GLN A 313 -4.45 21.99 -16.97
N ASN A 314 -3.15 21.76 -17.20
CA ASN A 314 -2.54 20.42 -17.09
C ASN A 314 -2.40 20.02 -15.61
N ALA A 315 -2.17 20.95 -14.69
CA ALA A 315 -2.03 20.68 -13.26
C ALA A 315 -3.30 20.05 -12.66
N THR A 316 -4.49 20.54 -13.01
CA THR A 316 -5.76 19.95 -12.57
C THR A 316 -6.02 18.59 -13.20
N GLU A 317 -5.72 18.42 -14.49
CA GLU A 317 -5.88 17.13 -15.19
C GLU A 317 -4.92 16.05 -14.68
N HIS A 318 -3.65 16.40 -14.45
CA HIS A 318 -2.66 15.50 -13.86
C HIS A 318 -3.01 15.14 -12.42
N ALA A 319 -3.44 16.11 -11.62
CA ALA A 319 -3.86 15.88 -10.24
C ALA A 319 -5.09 14.95 -10.16
N LEU A 320 -6.01 15.04 -11.11
CA LEU A 320 -7.14 14.12 -11.24
C LEU A 320 -6.70 12.73 -11.71
N ALA A 321 -5.84 12.64 -12.73
CA ALA A 321 -5.29 11.38 -13.22
C ALA A 321 -4.51 10.63 -12.13
N ALA A 322 -3.71 11.34 -11.33
CA ALA A 322 -3.00 10.81 -10.18
C ALA A 322 -3.96 10.27 -9.12
N ARG A 323 -5.02 11.02 -8.75
CA ARG A 323 -6.05 10.57 -7.81
C ARG A 323 -6.80 9.35 -8.31
N LEU A 324 -7.18 9.32 -9.58
CA LEU A 324 -7.87 8.17 -10.17
C LEU A 324 -6.95 6.94 -10.23
N LEU A 325 -5.67 7.10 -10.59
CA LEU A 325 -4.68 6.03 -10.57
C LEU A 325 -4.53 5.42 -9.17
N LEU A 326 -4.45 6.27 -8.15
CA LEU A 326 -4.39 5.83 -6.75
C LEU A 326 -5.71 5.20 -6.29
N ALA A 327 -6.87 5.73 -6.70
CA ALA A 327 -8.17 5.16 -6.39
C ALA A 327 -8.33 3.75 -6.97
N LEU A 328 -7.83 3.51 -8.19
CA LEU A 328 -7.78 2.18 -8.82
C LEU A 328 -6.87 1.19 -8.07
N ARG A 329 -5.89 1.67 -7.30
CA ARG A 329 -5.06 0.82 -6.43
C ARG A 329 -5.68 0.64 -5.04
N ILE A 330 -6.20 1.70 -4.44
CA ILE A 330 -6.55 1.75 -3.01
C ILE A 330 -7.94 1.18 -2.74
N LEU A 331 -8.96 1.60 -3.49
CA LEU A 331 -10.34 1.20 -3.19
C LEU A 331 -10.60 -0.29 -3.44
N PRO A 332 -10.10 -0.91 -4.55
CA PRO A 332 -10.22 -2.35 -4.74
C PRO A 332 -9.48 -3.17 -3.68
N LYS A 333 -8.33 -2.69 -3.18
CA LYS A 333 -7.61 -3.32 -2.05
C LYS A 333 -8.49 -3.33 -0.81
N LEU A 334 -9.07 -2.19 -0.43
CA LEU A 334 -9.96 -2.09 0.74
C LEU A 334 -11.15 -3.06 0.62
N ALA A 335 -11.82 -3.07 -0.54
CA ALA A 335 -12.93 -3.98 -0.80
C ALA A 335 -12.52 -5.45 -0.69
N TYR A 336 -11.36 -5.82 -1.26
CA TYR A 336 -10.84 -7.19 -1.19
C TYR A 336 -10.46 -7.61 0.23
N TYR A 337 -9.73 -6.75 0.95
CA TYR A 337 -9.30 -7.00 2.32
C TYR A 337 -10.47 -7.24 3.26
N LEU A 338 -11.53 -6.42 3.13
CA LEU A 338 -12.74 -6.59 3.91
C LEU A 338 -13.46 -7.89 3.54
N ALA A 339 -13.66 -8.15 2.25
CA ALA A 339 -14.31 -9.37 1.78
C ALA A 339 -13.61 -10.64 2.28
N ALA A 340 -12.27 -10.67 2.19
CA ALA A 340 -11.44 -11.80 2.61
C ALA A 340 -11.52 -12.11 4.11
N ASP A 341 -11.53 -11.09 4.95
CA ASP A 341 -11.63 -11.29 6.40
C ASP A 341 -13.06 -11.59 6.84
N VAL A 342 -14.05 -10.83 6.34
CA VAL A 342 -15.46 -11.02 6.69
C VAL A 342 -15.91 -12.43 6.32
N TRP A 343 -15.63 -12.89 5.10
CA TRP A 343 -15.96 -14.25 4.67
C TRP A 343 -15.33 -15.31 5.58
N ARG A 344 -14.02 -15.20 5.90
CA ARG A 344 -13.36 -16.17 6.79
C ARG A 344 -13.96 -16.17 8.19
N LEU A 345 -14.31 -15.01 8.73
CA LEU A 345 -14.98 -14.92 10.03
C LEU A 345 -16.39 -15.50 10.00
N GLU A 346 -17.14 -15.26 8.92
CA GLU A 346 -18.46 -15.86 8.70
C GLU A 346 -18.35 -17.39 8.63
N GLU A 347 -17.40 -17.94 7.86
CA GLU A 347 -17.14 -19.39 7.77
C GLU A 347 -16.71 -20.01 9.11
N LEU A 348 -15.96 -19.27 9.94
CA LEU A 348 -15.56 -19.73 11.27
C LEU A 348 -16.71 -19.74 12.28
N GLN A 349 -17.65 -18.80 12.15
CA GLN A 349 -18.81 -18.68 13.03
C GLN A 349 -19.96 -19.60 12.61
N ASN A 350 -20.29 -19.59 11.32
CA ASN A 350 -21.37 -20.34 10.70
C ASN A 350 -20.88 -20.94 9.37
N PRO A 351 -20.18 -22.08 9.40
CA PRO A 351 -19.65 -22.73 8.20
C PRO A 351 -20.75 -22.96 7.17
N SER A 352 -20.49 -22.54 5.93
CA SER A 352 -21.43 -22.74 4.83
C SER A 352 -21.42 -24.19 4.34
N GLN A 353 -22.44 -24.57 3.55
CA GLN A 353 -22.46 -25.87 2.86
C GLN A 353 -21.50 -25.90 1.67
N ASP A 354 -21.32 -24.74 1.02
CA ASP A 354 -20.43 -24.55 -0.12
C ASP A 354 -19.60 -23.28 0.10
N MET A 355 -18.36 -23.51 0.53
CA MET A 355 -17.40 -22.46 0.87
C MET A 355 -16.91 -21.68 -0.36
N VAL A 356 -16.95 -22.28 -1.55
CA VAL A 356 -16.58 -21.58 -2.79
C VAL A 356 -17.70 -20.65 -3.21
N GLN A 357 -18.95 -21.13 -3.13
CA GLN A 357 -20.10 -20.28 -3.39
C GLN A 357 -20.16 -19.09 -2.41
N SER A 358 -20.00 -19.34 -1.10
CA SER A 358 -20.03 -18.27 -0.09
C SER A 358 -18.92 -17.24 -0.31
N TRP A 359 -17.74 -17.68 -0.77
CA TRP A 359 -16.63 -16.81 -1.16
C TRP A 359 -17.04 -15.86 -2.29
N TRP A 360 -17.59 -16.39 -3.39
CA TRP A 360 -17.99 -15.57 -4.54
C TRP A 360 -19.17 -14.65 -4.23
N GLU A 361 -20.11 -15.06 -3.38
CA GLU A 361 -21.19 -14.20 -2.88
C GLU A 361 -20.63 -13.01 -2.08
N ASN A 362 -19.66 -13.26 -1.20
CA ASN A 362 -19.02 -12.22 -0.39
C ASN A 362 -18.19 -11.26 -1.28
N ARG A 363 -17.44 -11.80 -2.23
CA ARG A 363 -16.70 -11.05 -3.26
C ARG A 363 -17.61 -10.16 -4.10
N LYS A 364 -18.75 -10.69 -4.54
CA LYS A 364 -19.76 -9.90 -5.26
C LYS A 364 -20.33 -8.78 -4.40
N LYS A 365 -20.64 -9.04 -3.12
CA LYS A 365 -21.21 -8.06 -2.18
C LYS A 365 -20.30 -6.87 -1.95
N TYR A 366 -19.02 -7.10 -1.63
CA TYR A 366 -18.10 -6.04 -1.24
C TYR A 366 -17.28 -5.49 -2.42
N GLN A 367 -16.79 -6.37 -3.29
CA GLN A 367 -15.89 -5.99 -4.38
C GLN A 367 -16.62 -5.83 -5.71
N GLY A 368 -17.82 -6.38 -5.90
CA GLY A 368 -18.56 -6.26 -7.16
C GLY A 368 -17.90 -6.99 -8.33
N VAL A 369 -17.11 -8.03 -8.04
CA VAL A 369 -16.42 -8.84 -9.05
C VAL A 369 -17.07 -10.21 -9.18
N GLN A 370 -16.85 -10.85 -10.32
CA GLN A 370 -17.27 -12.23 -10.60
C GLN A 370 -16.15 -13.05 -11.23
N GLY A 371 -16.15 -14.35 -10.98
CA GLY A 371 -15.33 -15.36 -11.67
C GLY A 371 -15.83 -15.63 -13.08
N VAL A 372 -15.30 -16.68 -13.71
CA VAL A 372 -15.84 -17.17 -15.00
C VAL A 372 -17.12 -17.96 -14.75
N LEU A 373 -17.10 -18.83 -13.74
CA LEU A 373 -18.23 -19.66 -13.32
C LEU A 373 -18.65 -19.40 -11.86
N ASN A 374 -17.84 -18.66 -11.08
CA ASN A 374 -17.98 -18.50 -9.63
C ASN A 374 -17.89 -19.83 -8.87
N ASP A 375 -17.12 -20.77 -9.42
CA ASP A 375 -16.74 -22.04 -8.78
C ASP A 375 -15.21 -22.16 -8.61
N GLU A 376 -14.49 -21.08 -8.93
CA GLU A 376 -13.05 -21.04 -8.86
C GLU A 376 -12.55 -20.83 -7.43
N ILE A 377 -11.53 -21.59 -7.05
CA ILE A 377 -10.96 -21.60 -5.70
C ILE A 377 -9.74 -20.65 -5.68
N ASP A 378 -9.95 -19.41 -6.13
CA ASP A 378 -8.85 -18.43 -6.31
C ASP A 378 -8.25 -18.00 -4.97
N PHE A 379 -9.04 -17.99 -3.89
CA PHE A 379 -8.59 -17.64 -2.55
C PHE A 379 -7.44 -18.51 -2.02
N LEU A 380 -7.24 -19.72 -2.55
CA LEU A 380 -6.09 -20.55 -2.17
C LEU A 380 -4.78 -20.00 -2.72
N ASP A 381 -4.76 -19.28 -3.84
CA ASP A 381 -3.53 -18.65 -4.34
C ASP A 381 -3.14 -17.40 -3.52
N ASP A 382 -4.02 -16.92 -2.63
CA ASP A 382 -3.74 -15.79 -1.76
C ASP A 382 -2.93 -16.20 -0.51
N PRO A 383 -1.73 -15.63 -0.31
CA PRO A 383 -0.86 -16.04 0.78
C PRO A 383 -1.37 -15.64 2.17
N TYR A 384 -2.21 -14.61 2.32
CA TYR A 384 -2.80 -14.24 3.62
C TYR A 384 -3.93 -15.20 3.98
N ILE A 385 -4.76 -15.58 3.00
CA ILE A 385 -5.82 -16.57 3.18
C ILE A 385 -5.21 -17.95 3.49
N ALA A 386 -4.27 -18.41 2.66
CA ALA A 386 -3.63 -19.73 2.82
C ALA A 386 -2.76 -19.87 4.09
N SER A 387 -2.41 -18.76 4.75
CA SER A 387 -1.66 -18.76 6.01
C SER A 387 -2.46 -18.25 7.22
N ASN A 388 -3.78 -18.13 7.08
CA ASN A 388 -4.67 -17.64 8.15
C ASN A 388 -4.27 -16.27 8.73
N LYS A 389 -3.66 -15.41 7.91
CA LYS A 389 -3.31 -14.04 8.31
C LYS A 389 -4.51 -13.11 8.04
N PRO A 390 -4.97 -12.33 9.02
CA PRO A 390 -5.97 -11.30 8.77
C PRO A 390 -5.41 -10.19 7.89
N TYR A 391 -6.30 -9.57 7.11
CA TYR A 391 -6.05 -8.37 6.32
C TYR A 391 -6.34 -7.08 7.10
N LEU A 392 -6.90 -7.18 8.30
CA LEU A 392 -7.32 -6.05 9.13
C LEU A 392 -6.27 -4.94 9.28
N ALA A 393 -5.00 -5.27 9.54
CA ALA A 393 -3.94 -4.26 9.67
C ALA A 393 -3.72 -3.47 8.36
N LYS A 394 -3.84 -4.14 7.21
CA LYS A 394 -3.73 -3.49 5.90
C LYS A 394 -4.91 -2.59 5.62
N TYR A 395 -6.11 -3.03 5.96
CA TYR A 395 -7.33 -2.25 5.79
C TYR A 395 -7.28 -0.97 6.64
N LEU A 396 -7.08 -1.12 7.95
CA LEU A 396 -7.03 0.01 8.89
C LEU A 396 -5.81 0.90 8.65
N GLY A 397 -4.65 0.32 8.31
CA GLY A 397 -3.44 1.07 7.98
C GLY A 397 -3.62 1.94 6.73
N THR A 398 -4.28 1.40 5.70
CA THR A 398 -4.61 2.16 4.48
C THR A 398 -5.53 3.36 4.79
N ALA A 399 -6.52 3.18 5.67
CA ALA A 399 -7.38 4.30 6.10
C ALA A 399 -6.61 5.33 6.95
N LEU A 400 -5.84 4.86 7.93
CA LEU A 400 -5.02 5.68 8.82
C LEU A 400 -4.01 6.55 8.07
N LEU A 401 -3.46 6.08 6.94
CA LEU A 401 -2.52 6.85 6.13
C LEU A 401 -3.09 8.25 5.80
N PHE A 402 -4.38 8.35 5.49
CA PHE A 402 -5.01 9.62 5.11
C PHE A 402 -5.18 10.55 6.30
N GLU A 403 -5.40 9.99 7.49
CA GLU A 403 -5.41 10.78 8.72
C GLU A 403 -4.01 11.31 9.06
N ILE A 404 -2.96 10.52 8.84
CA ILE A 404 -1.57 10.97 9.00
C ILE A 404 -1.26 12.13 8.04
N LEU A 405 -1.63 11.99 6.75
CA LEU A 405 -1.47 13.07 5.78
C LEU A 405 -2.22 14.34 6.22
N ASN A 406 -3.49 14.20 6.64
CA ASN A 406 -4.30 15.32 7.09
C ASN A 406 -3.74 15.99 8.36
N TYR A 407 -3.29 15.20 9.34
CA TYR A 407 -2.67 15.71 10.57
C TYR A 407 -1.47 16.63 10.28
N HIS A 408 -0.62 16.22 9.33
CA HIS A 408 0.52 17.02 8.88
C HIS A 408 0.17 18.09 7.83
N GLN A 409 -1.14 18.29 7.55
CA GLN A 409 -1.63 19.25 6.56
C GLN A 409 -1.04 19.02 5.17
N LEU A 410 -0.76 17.76 4.85
CA LEU A 410 -0.23 17.34 3.57
C LEU A 410 -1.39 17.07 2.61
N ALA A 411 -1.45 17.87 1.55
CA ALA A 411 -2.44 17.73 0.49
C ALA A 411 -1.75 17.23 -0.80
N PRO A 412 -1.72 15.92 -1.06
CA PRO A 412 -1.10 15.40 -2.28
C PRO A 412 -1.70 16.03 -3.54
N PHE A 413 -0.84 16.30 -4.53
CA PHE A 413 -1.22 16.83 -5.84
C PHE A 413 -1.87 18.23 -5.84
N THR A 414 -1.70 19.03 -4.79
CA THR A 414 -2.10 20.46 -4.80
C THR A 414 -0.92 21.39 -5.08
N HIS A 415 0.27 21.02 -4.60
CA HIS A 415 1.49 21.80 -4.70
C HIS A 415 2.67 20.92 -5.09
N ASN A 416 3.72 21.53 -5.64
CA ASN A 416 4.99 20.86 -5.94
C ASN A 416 5.85 20.79 -4.67
N GLU A 417 5.36 20.07 -3.66
CA GLU A 417 6.07 19.80 -2.42
C GLU A 417 6.56 18.35 -2.37
N ASN A 418 7.75 18.14 -1.80
CA ASN A 418 8.23 16.80 -1.48
C ASN A 418 7.63 16.34 -0.15
N LEU A 419 6.60 15.48 -0.23
CA LEU A 419 5.89 14.97 0.95
C LEU A 419 6.81 14.18 1.89
N ALA A 420 7.79 13.45 1.35
CA ALA A 420 8.72 12.66 2.15
C ALA A 420 9.57 13.56 3.05
N GLU A 421 10.10 14.67 2.51
CA GLU A 421 10.89 15.62 3.30
C GLU A 421 10.07 16.33 4.37
N LYS A 422 8.81 16.67 4.07
CA LYS A 422 7.90 17.26 5.06
C LYS A 422 7.68 16.30 6.24
N LEU A 423 7.43 15.03 5.95
CA LEU A 423 7.29 13.99 6.98
C LEU A 423 8.60 13.79 7.76
N ARG A 424 9.74 13.76 7.07
CA ARG A 424 11.07 13.67 7.72
C ARG A 424 11.27 14.80 8.71
N ASP A 425 10.91 16.02 8.33
CA ASP A 425 11.20 17.22 9.11
C ASP A 425 10.20 17.44 10.27
N ASP A 426 9.07 16.71 10.29
CA ASP A 426 8.07 16.73 11.35
C ASP A 426 8.47 15.92 12.60
N ASP A 427 8.40 16.55 13.78
CA ASP A 427 8.75 15.94 15.06
C ASP A 427 7.81 14.79 15.47
N TYR A 428 6.51 14.92 15.23
CA TYR A 428 5.50 13.92 15.60
C TYR A 428 5.60 12.68 14.73
N PHE A 429 5.84 12.85 13.43
CA PHE A 429 6.07 11.73 12.52
C PHE A 429 7.32 10.95 12.95
N ARG A 430 8.46 11.64 13.16
CA ARG A 430 9.69 10.98 13.63
C ARG A 430 9.50 10.27 14.97
N ALA A 431 8.82 10.91 15.92
CA ALA A 431 8.52 10.29 17.21
C ALA A 431 7.64 9.05 17.06
N ALA A 432 6.59 9.11 16.24
CA ALA A 432 5.73 7.97 15.95
C ALA A 432 6.51 6.79 15.36
N VAL A 433 7.37 7.03 14.37
CA VAL A 433 8.23 5.99 13.77
C VAL A 433 9.17 5.36 14.81
N GLN A 434 9.76 6.17 15.69
CA GLN A 434 10.64 5.69 16.76
C GLN A 434 9.90 4.91 17.84
N ASP A 435 8.63 5.21 18.06
CA ASP A 435 7.78 4.61 19.08
C ASP A 435 7.17 3.26 18.65
N ILE A 436 6.96 3.02 17.34
CA ILE A 436 6.42 1.76 16.78
C ILE A 436 6.97 0.49 17.47
N PRO A 437 8.30 0.30 17.60
CA PRO A 437 8.82 -0.96 18.13
C PRO A 437 8.69 -1.12 19.65
N VAL A 438 8.30 -0.07 20.38
CA VAL A 438 8.32 -0.04 21.85
C VAL A 438 6.96 0.26 22.49
N LYS A 439 6.04 0.91 21.79
CA LYS A 439 4.69 1.27 22.25
C LYS A 439 3.59 0.51 21.50
N ASN A 440 2.38 0.49 22.05
CA ASN A 440 1.25 -0.17 21.36
C ASN A 440 0.69 0.80 20.31
N SER A 441 0.03 0.28 19.27
CA SER A 441 -0.47 1.11 18.16
C SER A 441 -1.38 2.24 18.67
N GLU A 442 -2.31 1.94 19.58
CA GLU A 442 -3.24 2.92 20.16
C GLU A 442 -2.53 4.06 20.92
N GLU A 443 -1.47 3.77 21.68
CA GLU A 443 -0.66 4.74 22.42
C GLU A 443 0.13 5.63 21.46
N VAL A 444 0.72 5.06 20.41
CA VAL A 444 1.44 5.85 19.39
C VAL A 444 0.49 6.80 18.69
N LEU A 445 -0.70 6.31 18.30
CA LEU A 445 -1.73 7.11 17.63
C LEU A 445 -2.30 8.20 18.53
N SER A 446 -2.63 7.87 19.77
CA SER A 446 -3.18 8.82 20.73
C SER A 446 -2.15 9.90 21.10
N TYR A 447 -0.90 9.51 21.34
CA TYR A 447 0.14 10.45 21.80
C TYR A 447 0.67 11.34 20.68
N ASN A 448 0.92 10.79 19.49
CA ASN A 448 1.55 11.54 18.40
C ASN A 448 0.54 12.22 17.48
N TYR A 449 -0.65 11.66 17.31
CA TYR A 449 -1.64 12.16 16.34
C TYR A 449 -2.98 12.58 16.97
N ALA A 450 -3.18 12.37 18.27
CA ALA A 450 -4.48 12.54 18.94
C ALA A 450 -5.61 11.73 18.28
N ILE A 451 -5.27 10.61 17.62
CA ILE A 451 -6.22 9.70 17.00
C ILE A 451 -6.63 8.65 18.03
N SER A 452 -7.90 8.68 18.44
CA SER A 452 -8.49 7.64 19.30
C SER A 452 -9.22 6.55 18.50
N GLN A 453 -9.66 6.88 17.28
CA GLN A 453 -10.36 5.96 16.38
C GLN A 453 -10.05 6.36 14.93
N ILE A 454 -9.79 5.37 14.07
CA ILE A 454 -9.48 5.58 12.65
C ILE A 454 -10.76 5.86 11.87
N ASN A 455 -10.91 7.04 11.26
CA ASN A 455 -12.11 7.42 10.50
C ASN A 455 -11.87 7.58 8.99
N SER A 456 -12.96 7.69 8.24
CA SER A 456 -12.98 7.76 6.77
C SER A 456 -12.88 9.19 6.25
N ILE A 457 -12.93 10.22 7.11
CA ILE A 457 -13.11 11.62 6.72
C ILE A 457 -11.97 12.05 5.80
N SER A 458 -10.72 11.84 6.23
CA SER A 458 -9.55 12.27 5.45
C SER A 458 -9.43 11.54 4.10
N LEU A 459 -9.82 10.26 4.04
CA LEU A 459 -9.86 9.49 2.78
C LEU A 459 -10.96 9.98 1.85
N THR A 460 -12.16 10.24 2.37
CA THR A 460 -13.30 10.73 1.57
C THR A 460 -13.04 12.14 1.04
N GLU A 461 -12.40 13.01 1.83
CA GLU A 461 -11.94 14.33 1.39
C GLU A 461 -10.89 14.23 0.29
N PHE A 462 -9.90 13.33 0.42
CA PHE A 462 -8.91 13.09 -0.63
C PHE A 462 -9.55 12.65 -1.96
N LEU A 463 -10.61 11.84 -1.88
CA LEU A 463 -11.35 11.31 -3.04
C LEU A 463 -12.46 12.24 -3.54
N GLN A 464 -12.84 13.29 -2.80
CA GLN A 464 -13.96 14.15 -3.17
C GLN A 464 -13.87 14.72 -4.60
N PRO A 465 -12.71 15.23 -5.07
CA PRO A 465 -12.59 15.72 -6.45
C PRO A 465 -12.86 14.63 -7.49
N LEU A 466 -12.55 13.37 -7.16
CA LEU A 466 -12.81 12.24 -8.03
C LEU A 466 -14.30 11.87 -8.06
N THR A 467 -14.99 11.96 -6.93
CA THR A 467 -16.44 11.69 -6.85
C THR A 467 -17.22 12.61 -7.77
N GLU A 468 -16.93 13.92 -7.75
CA GLU A 468 -17.58 14.91 -8.63
C GLU A 468 -17.28 14.65 -10.12
N TYR A 469 -16.07 14.16 -10.40
CA TYR A 469 -15.65 13.80 -11.74
C TYR A 469 -16.37 12.56 -12.26
N LEU A 470 -16.45 11.48 -11.48
CA LEU A 470 -17.03 10.20 -11.90
C LEU A 470 -18.49 10.35 -12.34
N ASP A 471 -19.23 11.30 -11.76
CA ASP A 471 -20.62 11.60 -12.13
C ASP A 471 -20.78 12.20 -13.53
N ASN A 472 -19.71 12.80 -14.06
CA ASN A 472 -19.73 13.53 -15.34
C ASN A 472 -18.66 13.03 -16.33
N ALA A 473 -17.96 11.95 -16.00
CA ALA A 473 -16.78 11.53 -16.73
C ALA A 473 -17.14 11.11 -18.17
N PRO A 474 -16.39 11.59 -19.19
CA PRO A 474 -16.69 11.30 -20.59
C PRO A 474 -16.46 9.82 -20.89
N LEU A 475 -17.37 9.16 -21.61
CA LEU A 475 -17.28 7.70 -21.88
C LEU A 475 -16.12 7.27 -22.79
N VAL A 476 -15.47 8.22 -23.48
CA VAL A 476 -14.33 7.97 -24.40
C VAL A 476 -13.07 8.64 -23.82
N PRO A 477 -11.91 7.96 -23.78
CA PRO A 477 -10.65 8.57 -23.32
C PRO A 477 -10.23 9.73 -24.24
N TYR A 478 -9.55 10.74 -23.68
CA TYR A 478 -9.03 11.85 -24.48
C TYR A 478 -7.79 11.43 -25.29
N PRO A 479 -7.53 12.05 -26.46
CA PRO A 479 -6.33 11.76 -27.25
C PRO A 479 -5.06 12.11 -26.47
N THR A 480 -4.04 11.25 -26.57
CA THR A 480 -2.72 11.46 -25.96
C THR A 480 -1.76 12.14 -26.93
N ILE A 481 -0.75 12.84 -26.41
CA ILE A 481 0.33 13.42 -27.21
C ILE A 481 1.52 12.44 -27.16
N PRO A 482 1.85 11.74 -28.27
CA PRO A 482 2.97 10.82 -28.28
C PRO A 482 4.29 11.56 -28.07
N ARG A 483 5.09 11.14 -27.09
CA ARG A 483 6.46 11.64 -26.95
C ARG A 483 7.41 10.93 -27.89
N ILE A 484 8.15 11.71 -28.67
CA ILE A 484 9.21 11.20 -29.55
C ILE A 484 10.48 11.03 -28.70
N ARG A 485 11.12 9.85 -28.73
CA ARG A 485 12.49 9.71 -28.22
C ARG A 485 13.36 10.73 -28.93
N LYS A 486 13.91 11.72 -28.21
CA LYS A 486 15.17 12.31 -28.65
C LYS A 486 16.17 11.16 -28.62
N ILE A 487 16.46 10.58 -29.77
CA ILE A 487 17.60 9.69 -29.93
C ILE A 487 18.78 10.59 -29.61
N GLU A 488 19.35 10.48 -28.42
CA GLU A 488 20.71 10.93 -28.20
C GLU A 488 21.56 10.06 -29.11
N VAL A 489 21.85 10.57 -30.30
CA VAL A 489 22.81 9.95 -31.22
C VAL A 489 24.15 9.99 -30.47
N PRO A 490 24.74 8.84 -30.09
CA PRO A 490 26.03 8.86 -29.41
C PRO A 490 27.04 9.38 -30.43
N ASN A 491 27.65 10.53 -30.14
CA ASN A 491 28.79 11.09 -30.85
C ASN A 491 28.75 10.93 -32.39
N LEU A 492 27.96 11.77 -33.06
CA LEU A 492 28.40 12.19 -34.39
C LEU A 492 29.63 13.06 -34.19
N GLN A 493 30.82 12.47 -34.36
CA GLN A 493 32.01 13.25 -34.70
C GLN A 493 31.60 14.20 -35.83
N PRO A 494 31.90 15.52 -35.74
CA PRO A 494 31.55 16.43 -36.80
C PRO A 494 32.18 15.93 -38.09
N LEU A 495 31.35 15.75 -39.11
CA LEU A 495 31.67 15.33 -40.47
C LEU A 495 32.44 16.44 -41.22
N THR A 496 33.40 17.08 -40.56
CA THR A 496 34.23 18.17 -41.06
C THR A 496 35.47 17.71 -41.81
N GLU A 497 35.74 16.40 -41.89
CA GLU A 497 36.96 15.90 -42.55
C GLU A 497 36.72 15.28 -43.95
N TYR A 498 35.47 15.31 -44.44
CA TYR A 498 35.12 14.76 -45.77
C TYR A 498 34.70 15.81 -46.81
N LEU A 499 34.75 17.10 -46.47
CA LEU A 499 34.37 18.19 -47.39
C LEU A 499 35.55 18.91 -48.07
N ASP A 500 36.79 18.59 -47.72
CA ASP A 500 37.98 19.26 -48.31
C ASP A 500 38.50 18.60 -49.62
N ASN A 501 37.95 17.45 -50.02
CA ASN A 501 38.46 16.69 -51.19
C ASN A 501 37.41 16.42 -52.29
N ALA A 502 36.28 17.12 -52.30
CA ALA A 502 35.28 16.97 -53.36
C ALA A 502 35.58 17.93 -54.54
N PRO A 503 35.71 17.43 -55.80
CA PRO A 503 35.99 18.27 -56.94
C PRO A 503 34.81 19.22 -57.27
N LEU A 504 35.14 20.48 -57.55
CA LEU A 504 34.22 21.55 -57.92
C LEU A 504 33.41 21.19 -59.18
N VAL A 505 32.08 21.17 -59.06
CA VAL A 505 31.14 21.14 -60.19
C VAL A 505 30.41 22.50 -60.25
N PRO A 506 30.25 23.14 -61.42
CA PRO A 506 29.78 24.52 -61.51
C PRO A 506 28.25 24.64 -61.40
N TYR A 507 27.83 25.60 -60.58
CA TYR A 507 26.63 26.45 -60.66
C TYR A 507 25.34 25.91 -61.29
N LEU A 508 24.27 25.86 -60.47
CA LEU A 508 22.94 26.31 -60.89
C LEU A 508 22.29 27.18 -59.80
N THR A 509 21.96 28.40 -60.21
CA THR A 509 21.34 29.52 -59.50
C THR A 509 19.95 29.23 -58.95
N ILE A 510 19.67 29.66 -57.72
CA ILE A 510 18.30 29.82 -57.17
C ILE A 510 18.08 31.31 -56.79
N PRO A 511 16.92 31.91 -57.11
CA PRO A 511 16.70 33.36 -56.99
C PRO A 511 16.47 33.84 -55.55
N ARG A 512 16.91 35.08 -55.30
CA ARG A 512 16.73 35.86 -54.06
C ARG A 512 15.27 35.93 -53.60
N ILE A 513 15.03 35.61 -52.33
CA ILE A 513 13.90 36.15 -51.55
C ILE A 513 14.44 37.14 -50.52
N ARG A 514 13.72 38.26 -50.39
CA ARG A 514 14.10 39.50 -49.71
C ARG A 514 14.21 39.32 -48.20
N LYS A 515 15.18 40.02 -47.62
CA LYS A 515 15.37 40.26 -46.18
C LYS A 515 14.13 40.95 -45.59
N ILE A 516 13.65 40.44 -44.46
CA ILE A 516 12.89 41.22 -43.48
C ILE A 516 13.86 41.54 -42.35
N GLU A 517 14.06 42.83 -42.09
CA GLU A 517 14.87 43.37 -41.00
C GLU A 517 14.10 43.27 -39.69
N VAL A 518 14.73 42.72 -38.65
CA VAL A 518 14.28 42.83 -37.25
C VAL A 518 15.28 43.73 -36.51
N PRO A 519 14.83 44.78 -35.79
CA PRO A 519 15.74 45.71 -35.12
C PRO A 519 16.41 45.08 -33.89
N LYS A 520 17.68 45.47 -33.69
CA LYS A 520 18.49 45.20 -32.49
C LYS A 520 18.06 46.09 -31.33
N THR A 521 17.98 45.53 -30.13
CA THR A 521 18.05 46.30 -28.87
C THR A 521 19.05 45.66 -27.91
N THR A 522 20.25 46.24 -27.95
CA THR A 522 21.13 46.67 -26.86
C THR A 522 21.23 45.84 -25.57
N THR A 523 22.41 45.24 -25.46
CA THR A 523 23.10 44.71 -24.29
C THR A 523 23.35 45.78 -23.21
N GLN A 524 23.16 45.43 -21.93
CA GLN A 524 23.92 46.04 -20.84
C GLN A 524 24.57 44.96 -19.96
N LYS A 525 25.89 45.13 -19.79
CA LYS A 525 26.80 44.34 -18.98
C LYS A 525 26.63 44.70 -17.50
N GLY A 526 26.56 43.68 -16.63
CA GLY A 526 26.79 43.80 -15.19
C GLY A 526 27.96 42.90 -14.79
N THR A 527 28.98 43.51 -14.21
CA THR A 527 30.32 42.97 -13.92
C THR A 527 30.30 42.00 -12.73
N ILE A 528 31.00 40.87 -12.86
CA ILE A 528 31.27 39.88 -11.81
C ILE A 528 32.57 40.27 -11.11
N THR A 529 32.55 40.38 -9.78
CA THR A 529 33.76 40.54 -8.95
C THR A 529 33.98 39.25 -8.15
N THR A 530 35.12 38.63 -8.39
CA THR A 530 35.64 37.41 -7.75
C THR A 530 36.28 37.71 -6.39
N LEU A 531 36.05 36.83 -5.39
CA LEU A 531 36.83 36.74 -4.14
C LEU A 531 37.48 35.33 -4.02
N PRO A 532 38.65 35.21 -3.36
CA PRO A 532 39.56 34.06 -3.46
C PRO A 532 39.25 32.92 -2.47
N PRO A 533 39.86 31.73 -2.67
CA PRO A 533 39.51 30.50 -1.94
C PRO A 533 40.20 30.40 -0.58
N ILE A 534 39.51 29.80 0.39
CA ILE A 534 40.07 29.40 1.69
C ILE A 534 40.30 27.90 1.66
N THR A 535 41.56 27.51 1.84
CA THR A 535 42.04 26.15 2.11
C THR A 535 41.92 25.83 3.60
N SER A 536 41.40 24.66 3.95
CA SER A 536 41.71 24.00 5.22
C SER A 536 41.68 22.49 5.06
N GLU A 537 42.89 21.92 5.02
CA GLU A 537 43.18 20.52 5.34
C GLU A 537 42.76 20.24 6.78
N VAL A 538 42.14 19.09 7.03
CA VAL A 538 42.01 18.50 8.36
C VAL A 538 42.41 17.03 8.23
N GLU A 539 43.48 16.68 8.96
CA GLU A 539 44.06 15.35 9.09
C GLU A 539 43.19 14.43 9.98
N ASP A 540 43.05 13.17 9.57
CA ASP A 540 42.49 12.07 10.37
C ASP A 540 43.54 11.45 11.30
N PRO A 541 43.22 11.10 12.57
CA PRO A 541 44.08 10.28 13.42
C PRO A 541 43.77 8.77 13.31
N PRO A 542 44.72 7.88 13.71
CA PRO A 542 44.84 6.54 13.16
C PRO A 542 44.08 5.44 13.90
N VAL A 543 43.85 4.37 13.15
CA VAL A 543 43.30 3.06 13.51
C VAL A 543 44.22 2.33 14.49
N GLN A 544 43.67 1.83 15.61
CA GLN A 544 44.31 0.82 16.47
C GLN A 544 43.59 -0.52 16.35
N ASN A 545 44.37 -1.55 15.99
CA ASN A 545 44.05 -2.97 16.14
C ASN A 545 44.17 -3.36 17.60
N ASP A 546 43.18 -4.06 18.16
CA ASP A 546 43.37 -4.88 19.35
C ASP A 546 42.83 -6.29 19.12
N GLN A 547 43.71 -7.26 19.36
CA GLN A 547 43.47 -8.69 19.42
C GLN A 547 43.02 -9.09 20.84
N ASP A 548 42.27 -10.20 20.88
CA ASP A 548 42.21 -11.20 21.96
C ASP A 548 41.82 -10.78 23.40
N VAL A 549 40.57 -11.06 23.78
CA VAL A 549 40.20 -11.42 25.18
C VAL A 549 39.18 -12.59 25.19
N PRO A 550 39.30 -13.59 26.09
CA PRO A 550 38.63 -14.88 25.97
C PRO A 550 37.21 -14.94 26.55
N ARG A 551 36.44 -15.92 26.02
CA ARG A 551 35.09 -16.34 26.42
C ARG A 551 35.08 -17.03 27.80
N PRO A 552 34.20 -16.67 28.76
CA PRO A 552 33.99 -17.45 29.97
C PRO A 552 32.97 -18.57 29.77
N THR A 553 33.34 -19.75 30.26
CA THR A 553 32.60 -21.01 30.33
C THR A 553 31.49 -20.92 31.40
N LEU A 554 30.27 -21.38 31.07
CA LEU A 554 29.21 -21.61 32.06
C LEU A 554 29.56 -22.85 32.91
N GLN A 555 29.72 -22.66 34.23
CA GLN A 555 29.64 -23.72 35.22
C GLN A 555 28.23 -23.76 35.82
N GLN A 556 27.62 -24.94 35.78
CA GLN A 556 26.42 -25.29 36.52
C GLN A 556 26.76 -25.41 38.00
N ASP A 557 26.02 -24.72 38.86
CA ASP A 557 25.92 -25.06 40.27
C ASP A 557 24.45 -25.24 40.65
N THR A 558 24.10 -26.51 40.86
CA THR A 558 22.86 -26.96 41.49
C THR A 558 22.93 -26.76 43.00
N LYS A 559 21.94 -26.08 43.60
CA LYS A 559 21.59 -26.30 45.01
C LYS A 559 20.09 -26.15 45.26
N ASN A 560 19.53 -27.25 45.75
CA ASN A 560 18.16 -27.47 46.19
C ASN A 560 17.76 -26.58 47.38
N ILE A 561 16.55 -26.03 47.38
CA ILE A 561 15.74 -25.81 48.58
C ILE A 561 14.27 -26.17 48.28
N ALA A 562 13.69 -26.96 49.18
CA ALA A 562 12.36 -27.57 49.15
C ALA A 562 11.22 -26.58 49.51
N PRO A 563 9.93 -26.97 49.36
CA PRO A 563 8.79 -26.06 49.30
C PRO A 563 8.04 -25.93 50.62
N ASP A 564 7.49 -24.75 50.94
CA ASP A 564 6.19 -24.63 51.60
C ASP A 564 5.68 -23.17 51.56
N VAL A 565 4.40 -23.00 51.91
CA VAL A 565 3.62 -21.78 52.20
C VAL A 565 2.60 -21.40 51.14
N THR A 566 1.39 -21.92 51.35
CA THR A 566 0.10 -21.33 50.98
C THR A 566 -0.18 -20.04 51.75
N PRO A 567 -0.93 -19.10 51.15
CA PRO A 567 -1.94 -18.35 51.91
C PRO A 567 -3.26 -18.22 51.12
N THR A 568 -4.35 -18.81 51.61
CA THR A 568 -5.47 -18.16 52.33
C THR A 568 -6.13 -16.97 51.62
N VAL A 569 -7.37 -17.22 51.16
CA VAL A 569 -8.37 -16.26 50.69
C VAL A 569 -8.99 -15.50 51.88
N PRO A 570 -9.14 -14.16 51.84
CA PRO A 570 -10.06 -13.45 52.71
C PRO A 570 -11.38 -13.16 51.98
N ALA A 571 -12.48 -13.56 52.60
CA ALA A 571 -13.82 -13.08 52.29
C ALA A 571 -14.02 -11.70 52.92
N SER A 572 -14.52 -10.73 52.15
CA SER A 572 -15.10 -9.49 52.69
C SER A 572 -16.33 -9.11 51.88
N GLY A 573 -17.51 -9.28 52.49
CA GLY A 573 -18.77 -8.79 51.97
C GLY A 573 -18.89 -7.28 52.16
N HIS A 574 -19.34 -6.57 51.12
CA HIS A 574 -19.78 -5.18 51.19
C HIS A 574 -21.20 -5.04 50.60
N SER A 575 -21.96 -4.15 51.22
CA SER A 575 -23.42 -4.10 51.27
C SER A 575 -24.06 -3.47 50.02
N ALA A 576 -25.19 -4.05 49.61
CA ALA A 576 -26.05 -3.56 48.51
C ALA A 576 -26.67 -2.16 48.73
N GLY A 577 -26.41 -1.49 49.86
CA GLY A 577 -26.97 -0.17 50.18
C GLY A 577 -26.26 1.02 49.53
N MET A 578 -25.00 0.87 49.12
CA MET A 578 -24.21 2.00 48.58
C MET A 578 -24.52 2.28 47.10
N TYR A 579 -24.87 1.25 46.33
CA TYR A 579 -25.20 1.36 44.89
C TYR A 579 -26.55 2.05 44.63
N VAL A 580 -27.50 1.97 45.58
CA VAL A 580 -28.81 2.61 45.44
C VAL A 580 -28.73 4.13 45.63
N LEU A 581 -27.83 4.62 46.48
CA LEU A 581 -27.67 6.07 46.69
C LEU A 581 -26.91 6.75 45.53
N ILE A 582 -25.95 6.05 44.91
CA ILE A 582 -25.21 6.57 43.76
C ILE A 582 -26.10 6.65 42.51
N THR A 583 -26.98 5.66 42.30
CA THR A 583 -27.91 5.65 41.15
C THR A 583 -28.99 6.72 41.25
N ILE A 584 -29.52 7.00 42.45
CA ILE A 584 -30.50 8.09 42.64
C ILE A 584 -29.85 9.46 42.40
N GLY A 585 -28.60 9.65 42.83
CA GLY A 585 -27.84 10.89 42.57
C GLY A 585 -27.60 11.14 41.09
N ALA A 586 -27.21 10.10 40.33
CA ALA A 586 -26.97 10.20 38.89
C ALA A 586 -28.25 10.54 38.10
N CYS A 587 -29.39 9.95 38.46
CA CYS A 587 -30.68 10.25 37.84
C CYS A 587 -31.12 11.71 38.07
N PHE A 588 -30.86 12.27 39.25
CA PHE A 588 -31.21 13.65 39.56
C PHE A 588 -30.39 14.66 38.73
N PHE A 589 -29.08 14.40 38.56
CA PHE A 589 -28.20 15.23 37.75
C PHE A 589 -28.58 15.24 36.27
N ILE A 590 -28.94 14.09 35.71
CA ILE A 590 -29.39 13.96 34.30
C ILE A 590 -30.69 14.76 34.09
N LEU A 591 -31.62 14.71 35.05
CA LEU A 591 -32.90 15.39 34.94
C LEU A 591 -32.76 16.92 35.00
N VAL A 592 -31.83 17.43 35.83
CA VAL A 592 -31.48 18.85 35.87
C VAL A 592 -30.80 19.29 34.56
N ALA A 593 -29.88 18.48 34.01
CA ALA A 593 -29.21 18.78 32.75
C ALA A 593 -30.19 18.88 31.57
N VAL A 594 -31.18 17.97 31.49
CA VAL A 594 -32.23 18.00 30.45
C VAL A 594 -33.13 19.24 30.58
N LEU A 595 -33.46 19.67 31.80
CA LEU A 595 -34.26 20.87 32.02
C LEU A 595 -33.50 22.16 31.64
N VAL A 596 -32.20 22.23 31.93
CA VAL A 596 -31.35 23.35 31.51
C VAL A 596 -31.21 23.39 29.99
N PHE A 597 -31.01 22.24 29.34
CA PHE A 597 -30.90 22.14 27.88
C PHE A 597 -32.20 22.56 27.17
N LYS A 598 -33.37 22.13 27.67
CA LYS A 598 -34.68 22.59 27.15
C LYS A 598 -34.87 24.10 27.28
N LYS A 599 -34.34 24.73 28.33
CA LYS A 599 -34.42 26.19 28.53
C LYS A 599 -33.51 26.95 27.57
N LEU A 600 -32.33 26.40 27.25
CA LEU A 600 -31.39 26.98 26.29
C LEU A 600 -31.89 26.89 24.83
N VAL A 601 -32.51 25.77 24.44
CA VAL A 601 -33.07 25.60 23.09
C VAL A 601 -34.25 26.55 22.83
N LYS A 602 -35.01 26.91 23.87
CA LYS A 602 -36.15 27.85 23.74
C LYS A 602 -35.72 29.31 23.49
N MET A 603 -34.44 29.66 23.74
CA MET A 603 -33.91 31.02 23.53
C MET A 603 -33.29 31.26 22.15
N ARG A 604 -33.15 30.22 21.29
CA ARG A 604 -32.55 30.33 19.94
C ARG A 604 -33.55 30.05 18.81
N ARG A 605 -34.67 30.77 18.74
CA ARG A 605 -35.44 30.88 17.49
C ARG A 605 -35.30 32.30 16.92
N PRO A 606 -34.68 32.48 15.74
CA PRO A 606 -34.63 33.78 15.08
C PRO A 606 -36.00 34.13 14.46
N ARG A 607 -36.43 35.38 14.65
CA ARG A 607 -37.57 36.00 13.95
C ARG A 607 -37.22 36.11 12.46
N THR A 608 -38.00 35.46 11.61
CA THR A 608 -37.95 35.64 10.15
C THR A 608 -38.60 36.98 9.78
N ASN A 609 -37.84 37.85 9.09
CA ASN A 609 -38.35 39.08 8.50
C ASN A 609 -38.59 38.83 7.00
N ASN A 610 -39.86 38.88 6.59
CA ASN A 610 -40.28 38.93 5.20
C ASN A 610 -39.87 40.28 4.56
N ARG A 611 -39.10 40.25 3.47
CA ARG A 611 -39.18 41.29 2.43
C ARG A 611 -39.08 40.69 1.03
N ARG A 612 -40.16 40.90 0.28
CA ARG A 612 -40.32 40.74 -1.17
C ARG A 612 -39.29 41.58 -1.91
N PHE A 613 -38.82 41.07 -3.05
CA PHE A 613 -38.47 41.89 -4.21
C PHE A 613 -39.08 41.23 -5.46
N GLU A 614 -40.05 41.93 -6.06
CA GLU A 614 -40.39 41.86 -7.48
C GLU A 614 -39.67 43.04 -8.15
N ALA A 615 -38.95 42.75 -9.24
CA ALA A 615 -38.79 43.53 -10.47
C ALA A 615 -37.65 42.91 -11.29
#